data_AF-A0AAD6MZR2-F1
#
_entry.id   AF-A0AAD6MZR2-F1
#
_cell.length_a   1.000
_cell.length_b   1.000
_cell.length_c   1.000
_cell.angle_alpha   90.00
_cell.angle_beta   90.00
_cell.angle_gamma   90.00
#
_symmetry.space_group_name_H-M   'P 1'
#
loop_
_entity.id
_entity.type
_entity.pdbx_description
1 polymer ?
#
loop_
_entity_poly.entity_id
_entity_poly.type
_entity_poly.pdbx_seq_one_letter_code
_entity_poly.pdbx_strand_id
1 'polypeptide(L)'
;MKTDIAQRATVITLRTIGYNTKSISEFLNIPRRTVDSIWQRALERGFQPNQTPLNISDEMLADKPRSGRPSKQTDQIKENIGAKIRMDRYGREKSCEQLAEELHSESGIQISTTTVWRVLRKIGLRKTKPIRKPGLAIDAKNNDLNGV
;
A
#
# COMPACT_ATOMS: atom_id res chain seq x y z
N MET A 1 -20.28 -17.98 4.18
CA MET A 1 -21.57 -17.28 4.04
C MET A 1 -21.31 -15.79 4.09
N LYS A 2 -21.91 -15.00 3.19
CA LYS A 2 -21.80 -13.54 3.22
C LYS A 2 -22.82 -13.03 4.24
N THR A 3 -22.34 -12.37 5.29
CA THR A 3 -23.19 -11.72 6.29
C THR A 3 -23.26 -10.23 6.00
N ASP A 4 -24.48 -9.69 6.00
CA ASP A 4 -24.71 -8.26 5.82
C ASP A 4 -24.36 -7.47 7.09
N ILE A 5 -24.12 -6.16 6.96
CA ILE A 5 -23.79 -5.28 8.09
C ILE A 5 -24.91 -5.31 9.13
N ALA A 6 -26.18 -5.27 8.68
CA ALA A 6 -27.34 -5.36 9.57
C ALA A 6 -27.35 -6.67 10.38
N GLN A 7 -27.03 -7.80 9.75
CA GLN A 7 -26.93 -9.10 10.44
C GLN A 7 -25.78 -9.14 11.45
N ARG A 8 -24.67 -8.46 11.18
CA ARG A 8 -23.55 -8.37 12.13
C ARG A 8 -23.92 -7.50 13.33
N ALA A 9 -24.66 -6.41 13.10
CA ALA A 9 -25.18 -5.55 14.16
C ALA A 9 -26.15 -6.33 15.06
N THR A 10 -27.09 -7.09 14.48
CA THR A 10 -28.03 -7.91 15.27
C THR A 10 -27.34 -9.00 16.07
N VAL A 11 -26.28 -9.62 15.54
CA VAL A 11 -25.45 -10.57 16.31
C VAL A 11 -24.87 -9.89 17.56
N ILE A 12 -24.29 -8.70 17.42
CA ILE A 12 -23.64 -8.00 18.52
C ILE A 12 -24.68 -7.54 19.55
N THR A 13 -25.79 -6.96 19.11
CA THR A 13 -26.86 -6.52 20.02
C THR A 13 -27.42 -7.71 20.82
N LEU A 14 -27.77 -8.81 20.16
CA LEU A 14 -28.27 -10.01 20.85
C LEU A 14 -27.24 -10.57 21.84
N ARG A 15 -25.96 -10.55 21.47
CA ARG A 15 -24.89 -11.01 22.35
C ARG A 15 -24.69 -10.10 23.55
N THR A 16 -24.82 -8.78 23.39
CA THR A 16 -24.76 -7.81 24.50
C THR A 16 -25.94 -7.93 25.46
N ILE A 17 -27.13 -8.27 24.95
CA ILE A 17 -28.33 -8.50 25.75
C ILE A 17 -28.22 -9.80 26.56
N GLY A 18 -27.28 -10.70 26.22
CA GLY A 18 -27.00 -11.93 26.95
C GLY A 18 -27.47 -13.22 26.26
N TYR A 19 -27.88 -13.16 24.99
CA TYR A 19 -28.24 -14.37 24.26
C TYR A 19 -27.02 -15.28 23.99
N ASN A 20 -27.26 -16.59 24.05
CA ASN A 20 -26.23 -17.58 23.78
C ASN A 20 -25.94 -17.69 22.26
N THR A 21 -24.68 -17.97 21.89
CA THR A 21 -24.23 -18.16 20.50
C THR A 21 -25.08 -19.21 19.78
N LYS A 22 -25.49 -20.27 20.48
CA LYS A 22 -26.36 -21.31 19.92
C LYS A 22 -27.71 -20.74 19.48
N SER A 23 -28.37 -20.00 20.37
CA SER A 23 -29.67 -19.38 20.10
C SER A 23 -29.58 -18.35 18.97
N ILE A 24 -28.53 -17.53 18.95
CA ILE A 24 -28.29 -16.54 17.88
C ILE A 24 -28.05 -17.26 16.53
N SER A 25 -27.29 -18.35 16.54
CA SER A 25 -26.99 -19.17 15.36
C SER A 25 -28.25 -19.78 14.76
N GLU A 26 -29.15 -20.31 15.60
CA GLU A 26 -30.43 -20.88 15.20
C GLU A 26 -31.40 -19.78 14.71
N PHE A 27 -31.45 -18.64 15.40
CA PHE A 27 -32.34 -17.52 15.07
C PHE A 27 -31.99 -16.84 13.74
N LEU A 28 -30.70 -16.58 13.49
CA LEU A 28 -30.23 -15.90 12.28
C LEU A 28 -29.82 -16.86 11.16
N ASN A 29 -29.87 -18.18 11.40
CA ASN A 29 -29.38 -19.22 10.51
C ASN A 29 -27.92 -18.98 10.05
N ILE A 30 -27.06 -18.63 11.01
CA ILE A 30 -25.64 -18.34 10.78
C ILE A 30 -24.80 -19.38 11.54
N PRO A 31 -23.72 -19.96 10.98
CA PRO A 31 -22.88 -20.91 11.72
C PRO A 31 -22.28 -20.28 12.99
N ARG A 32 -22.26 -21.03 14.10
CA ARG A 32 -21.73 -20.55 15.40
C ARG A 32 -20.35 -19.88 15.30
N ARG A 33 -19.42 -20.47 14.54
CA ARG A 33 -18.09 -19.87 14.26
C ARG A 33 -18.15 -18.47 13.67
N THR A 34 -19.16 -18.20 12.84
CA THR A 34 -19.35 -16.88 12.23
C THR A 34 -19.87 -15.87 13.26
N VAL A 35 -20.78 -16.28 14.15
CA VAL A 35 -21.26 -15.46 15.27
C VAL A 35 -20.08 -15.04 16.17
N ASP A 36 -19.26 -16.02 16.59
CA ASP A 36 -18.10 -15.74 17.44
C ASP A 36 -17.04 -14.88 16.72
N SER A 37 -16.82 -15.12 15.41
CA SER A 37 -15.89 -14.31 14.60
C SER A 37 -16.36 -12.87 14.42
N ILE A 38 -17.67 -12.62 14.31
CA ILE A 38 -18.24 -11.27 14.25
C ILE A 38 -18.00 -10.55 15.59
N TRP A 39 -18.29 -11.23 16.70
CA TRP A 39 -18.09 -10.70 18.04
C TRP A 39 -16.62 -10.32 18.30
N GLN A 40 -15.69 -11.24 18.02
CA GLN A 40 -14.25 -11.02 18.17
C GLN A 40 -13.76 -9.84 17.33
N ARG A 41 -14.17 -9.77 16.04
CA ARG A 41 -13.80 -8.66 15.16
C ARG A 41 -14.31 -7.30 15.64
N ALA A 42 -15.50 -7.25 16.24
CA ALA A 42 -16.01 -6.02 16.83
C ALA A 42 -15.16 -5.57 18.01
N LEU A 43 -14.81 -6.50 18.92
CA LEU A 43 -13.94 -6.22 20.07
C LEU A 43 -12.56 -5.71 19.64
N GLU A 44 -11.93 -6.35 18.64
CA GLU A 44 -10.64 -5.93 18.07
C GLU A 44 -10.67 -4.49 17.51
N ARG A 45 -11.85 -4.02 17.09
CA ARG A 45 -12.07 -2.68 16.54
C ARG A 45 -12.58 -1.68 17.57
N GLY A 46 -12.53 -2.04 18.85
CA GLY A 46 -12.85 -1.13 19.95
C GLY A 46 -14.31 -1.14 20.40
N PHE A 47 -15.10 -2.13 20.00
CA PHE A 47 -16.43 -2.32 20.58
C PHE A 47 -16.33 -2.66 22.07
N GLN A 48 -17.09 -1.96 22.91
CA GLN A 48 -17.11 -2.13 24.36
C GLN A 48 -18.50 -2.68 24.79
N PRO A 49 -18.62 -3.96 25.18
CA PRO A 49 -19.92 -4.57 25.47
C PRO A 49 -20.59 -4.01 26.74
N ASN A 50 -19.79 -3.47 27.66
CA ASN A 50 -20.27 -2.94 28.94
C ASN A 50 -20.53 -1.43 28.90
N GLN A 51 -20.34 -0.78 27.75
CA GLN A 51 -20.56 0.66 27.62
C GLN A 51 -22.05 0.95 27.47
N THR A 52 -22.56 1.87 28.30
CA THR A 52 -23.89 2.45 28.18
C THR A 52 -23.77 3.94 27.83
N PRO A 53 -24.42 4.43 26.77
CA PRO A 53 -25.24 3.71 25.78
C PRO A 53 -24.41 2.79 24.87
N LEU A 54 -25.07 1.76 24.33
CA LEU A 54 -24.45 0.81 23.40
C LEU A 54 -24.01 1.54 22.13
N ASN A 55 -22.70 1.58 21.87
CA ASN A 55 -22.12 2.22 20.69
C ASN A 55 -21.72 1.17 19.65
N ILE A 56 -22.47 1.08 18.56
CA ILE A 56 -22.18 0.22 17.41
C ILE A 56 -22.17 1.12 16.18
N SER A 57 -21.05 1.13 15.45
CA SER A 57 -20.89 1.84 14.19
C SER A 57 -20.63 0.89 13.03
N ASP A 58 -21.01 1.28 11.82
CA ASP A 58 -20.80 0.46 10.62
C ASP A 58 -19.31 0.17 10.37
N GLU A 59 -18.42 1.10 10.74
CA GLU A 59 -16.97 0.95 10.63
C GLU A 59 -16.44 -0.23 11.44
N MET A 60 -17.01 -0.49 12.63
CA MET A 60 -16.67 -1.65 13.45
C MET A 60 -17.09 -2.97 12.80
N LEU A 61 -18.10 -2.95 11.92
CA LEU A 61 -18.71 -4.16 11.35
C LEU A 61 -18.30 -4.43 9.90
N ALA A 62 -17.83 -3.41 9.19
CA ALA A 62 -17.45 -3.49 7.78
C ALA A 62 -16.35 -4.53 7.55
N ASP A 63 -16.26 -5.12 6.37
CA ASP A 63 -15.12 -6.00 6.06
C ASP A 63 -13.84 -5.18 5.89
N LYS A 64 -12.76 -5.61 6.54
CA LYS A 64 -11.44 -5.02 6.31
C LYS A 64 -11.03 -5.35 4.87
N PRO A 65 -10.40 -4.41 4.13
CA PRO A 65 -9.79 -4.76 2.86
C PRO A 65 -8.88 -5.97 3.05
N ARG A 66 -9.03 -6.97 2.18
CA ARG A 66 -8.22 -8.18 2.25
C ARG A 66 -6.75 -7.80 2.12
N SER A 67 -5.93 -8.28 3.05
CA SER A 67 -4.48 -8.20 2.89
C SER A 67 -4.10 -9.00 1.64
N GLY A 68 -3.64 -8.30 0.60
CA GLY A 68 -3.05 -8.95 -0.57
C GLY A 68 -1.73 -9.62 -0.21
N ARG A 69 -1.10 -10.26 -1.21
CA ARG A 69 0.26 -10.79 -1.07
C ARG A 69 1.22 -9.64 -0.71
N PRO A 70 2.09 -9.78 0.30
CA PRO A 70 3.09 -8.76 0.60
C PRO A 70 3.93 -8.47 -0.65
N SER A 71 4.01 -7.21 -1.02
CA SER A 71 4.71 -6.77 -2.22
C SER A 71 6.15 -6.42 -1.89
N LYS A 72 7.08 -6.77 -2.79
CA LYS A 72 8.45 -6.26 -2.75
C LYS A 72 8.54 -4.75 -3.07
N GLN A 73 7.43 -4.11 -3.45
CA GLN A 73 7.35 -2.67 -3.73
C GLN A 73 6.91 -1.90 -2.49
N THR A 74 7.67 -1.99 -1.41
CA THR A 74 7.41 -1.20 -0.20
C THR A 74 7.61 0.28 -0.49
N ASP A 75 7.00 1.16 0.31
CA ASP A 75 7.10 2.60 0.09
C ASP A 75 8.54 3.11 0.24
N GLN A 76 9.31 2.52 1.16
CA GLN A 76 10.74 2.76 1.29
C GLN A 76 11.51 2.48 -0.01
N ILE A 77 11.21 1.36 -0.68
CA ILE A 77 11.87 0.99 -1.93
C ILE A 77 11.51 1.98 -3.05
N LYS A 78 10.26 2.44 -3.10
CA LYS A 78 9.82 3.46 -4.07
C LYS A 78 10.55 4.77 -3.85
N GLU A 79 10.69 5.19 -2.59
CA GLU A 79 11.37 6.43 -2.24
C GLU A 79 12.87 6.35 -2.56
N ASN A 80 13.54 5.26 -2.20
CA ASN A 80 14.96 5.05 -2.51
C ASN A 80 15.22 5.08 -4.03
N ILE A 81 14.39 4.39 -4.83
CA ILE A 81 14.48 4.42 -6.30
C ILE A 81 14.23 5.84 -6.83
N GLY A 82 13.21 6.53 -6.29
CA GLY A 82 12.86 7.88 -6.67
C GLY A 82 13.97 8.89 -6.39
N ALA A 83 14.63 8.77 -5.24
CA ALA A 83 15.77 9.59 -4.87
C ALA A 83 16.92 9.40 -5.88
N LYS A 84 17.36 8.16 -6.12
CA LYS A 84 18.49 7.87 -7.03
C LYS A 84 18.33 8.45 -8.43
N ILE A 85 17.10 8.57 -8.94
CA ILE A 85 16.85 9.11 -10.29
C ILE A 85 16.69 10.63 -10.29
N ARG A 86 16.15 11.22 -9.21
CA ARG A 86 15.87 12.66 -9.16
C ARG A 86 17.10 13.50 -8.84
N MET A 87 18.09 12.93 -8.14
CA MET A 87 19.25 13.67 -7.62
C MET A 87 20.08 14.36 -8.70
N ASP A 88 20.47 13.65 -9.77
CA ASP A 88 21.43 14.16 -10.74
C ASP A 88 21.13 13.73 -12.18
N ARG A 89 21.92 14.25 -13.13
CA ARG A 89 21.81 13.86 -14.54
C ARG A 89 22.10 12.38 -14.74
N TYR A 90 23.13 11.87 -14.06
CA TYR A 90 23.55 10.47 -14.17
C TYR A 90 22.42 9.52 -13.75
N GLY A 91 21.75 9.80 -12.64
CA GLY A 91 20.58 9.08 -12.14
C GLY A 91 19.44 8.95 -13.14
N ARG A 92 19.19 9.98 -13.97
CA ARG A 92 18.15 9.94 -15.02
C ARG A 92 18.53 9.08 -16.22
N GLU A 93 19.83 8.86 -16.44
CA GLU A 93 20.35 8.04 -17.52
C GLU A 93 20.57 6.58 -17.11
N LYS A 94 20.44 6.24 -15.81
CA LYS A 94 20.62 4.87 -15.29
C LYS A 94 19.59 3.90 -15.86
N SER A 95 20.08 2.72 -16.25
CA SER A 95 19.23 1.58 -16.63
C SER A 95 18.54 0.97 -15.41
N CYS A 96 17.43 0.24 -15.65
CA CYS A 96 16.77 -0.54 -14.61
C CYS A 96 17.68 -1.64 -14.02
N GLU A 97 18.64 -2.14 -14.80
CA GLU A 97 19.66 -3.10 -14.36
C GLU A 97 20.62 -2.46 -13.36
N GLN A 98 21.23 -1.33 -13.74
CA GLN A 98 22.12 -0.57 -12.87
C GLN A 98 21.44 -0.18 -11.55
N LEU A 99 20.19 0.26 -11.60
CA LEU A 99 19.42 0.56 -10.40
C LEU A 99 19.16 -0.66 -9.52
N ALA A 100 18.91 -1.83 -10.12
CA ALA A 100 18.72 -3.07 -9.36
C ALA A 100 20.01 -3.51 -8.68
N GLU A 101 21.15 -3.42 -9.37
CA GLU A 101 22.47 -3.73 -8.82
C GLU A 101 22.85 -2.76 -7.69
N GLU A 102 22.67 -1.45 -7.89
CA GLU A 102 22.97 -0.46 -6.85
C GLU A 102 22.11 -0.66 -5.59
N LEU A 103 20.84 -1.03 -5.74
CA LEU A 103 19.98 -1.36 -4.60
C LEU A 103 20.40 -2.66 -3.90
N HIS A 104 20.93 -3.62 -4.66
CA HIS A 104 21.46 -4.84 -4.08
C HIS A 104 22.73 -4.56 -3.28
N SER A 105 23.66 -3.78 -3.84
CA SER A 105 24.95 -3.46 -3.21
C SER A 105 24.81 -2.56 -1.98
N GLU A 106 23.97 -1.52 -2.03
CA GLU A 106 23.85 -0.54 -0.93
C GLU A 106 22.88 -0.99 0.16
N SER A 107 21.75 -1.61 -0.23
CA SER A 107 20.63 -1.89 0.67
C SER A 107 20.43 -3.38 0.94
N GLY A 108 21.17 -4.26 0.25
CA GLY A 108 20.98 -5.72 0.31
C GLY A 108 19.68 -6.22 -0.32
N ILE A 109 18.88 -5.34 -0.94
CA ILE A 109 17.51 -5.69 -1.38
C ILE A 109 17.55 -6.28 -2.79
N GLN A 110 17.21 -7.57 -2.92
CA GLN A 110 17.13 -8.26 -4.21
C GLN A 110 15.79 -8.00 -4.92
N ILE A 111 15.82 -7.08 -5.89
CA ILE A 111 14.68 -6.67 -6.71
C ILE A 111 14.97 -7.00 -8.18
N SER A 112 13.99 -7.55 -8.90
CA SER A 112 14.13 -7.78 -10.33
C SER A 112 14.09 -6.45 -11.12
N THR A 113 14.80 -6.40 -12.24
CA THR A 113 14.78 -5.27 -13.19
C THR A 113 13.36 -4.87 -13.60
N THR A 114 12.50 -5.86 -13.84
CA THR A 114 11.07 -5.68 -14.15
C THR A 114 10.29 -5.07 -13.00
N THR A 115 10.66 -5.36 -11.75
CA THR A 115 10.03 -4.76 -10.57
C THR A 115 10.46 -3.31 -10.40
N VAL A 116 11.74 -2.99 -10.65
CA VAL A 116 12.23 -1.60 -10.72
C VAL A 116 11.42 -0.82 -11.75
N TRP A 117 11.31 -1.33 -12.98
CA TRP A 117 10.52 -0.69 -14.03
C TRP A 117 9.06 -0.43 -13.63
N ARG A 118 8.40 -1.41 -12.99
CA ARG A 118 7.02 -1.24 -12.47
C ARG A 118 6.93 -0.15 -11.40
N VAL A 119 7.93 -0.06 -10.52
CA VAL A 119 8.01 0.99 -9.50
C VAL A 119 8.17 2.36 -10.15
N LEU A 120 9.06 2.51 -11.14
CA LEU A 120 9.25 3.77 -11.87
C LEU A 120 7.96 4.27 -12.51
N ARG A 121 7.19 3.36 -13.13
CA ARG A 121 5.90 3.70 -13.73
C ARG A 121 4.87 4.13 -12.68
N LYS A 122 4.86 3.50 -11.50
CA LYS A 122 4.00 3.91 -10.38
C LYS A 122 4.36 5.28 -9.81
N ILE A 123 5.64 5.65 -9.80
CA ILE A 123 6.12 6.97 -9.36
C ILE A 123 5.81 8.07 -10.41
N GLY A 124 5.31 7.68 -11.59
CA GLY A 124 4.94 8.60 -12.66
C GLY A 124 6.08 8.93 -13.63
N LEU A 125 7.24 8.27 -13.50
CA LEU A 125 8.37 8.48 -14.42
C LEU A 125 8.11 7.80 -15.76
N ARG A 126 8.42 8.52 -16.84
CA ARG A 126 8.32 8.05 -18.23
C ARG A 126 9.69 8.15 -18.88
N LYS A 127 9.93 7.28 -19.86
CA LYS A 127 11.11 7.38 -20.71
C LYS A 127 11.00 8.67 -21.53
N THR A 128 11.79 9.68 -21.18
CA THR A 128 11.91 10.94 -21.91
C THR A 128 13.23 10.96 -22.66
N LYS A 129 13.22 11.50 -23.89
CA LYS A 129 14.46 11.74 -24.62
C LYS A 129 15.31 12.74 -23.83
N PRO A 130 16.64 12.55 -23.75
CA PRO A 130 17.50 13.54 -23.12
C PRO A 130 17.36 14.87 -23.86
N ILE A 131 16.97 15.92 -23.15
CA ILE A 131 16.86 17.27 -23.70
C ILE A 131 18.24 17.91 -23.57
N ARG A 132 18.89 18.16 -24.70
CA ARG A 132 20.07 19.04 -24.75
C ARG A 132 19.58 20.44 -25.09
N LYS A 133 20.08 21.46 -24.38
CA LYS A 133 19.85 22.85 -24.78
C LYS A 133 20.52 23.05 -26.15
N PRO A 134 19.76 23.39 -27.21
CA PRO A 134 20.38 23.77 -28.47
C PRO A 134 21.23 25.02 -28.25
N GLY A 135 22.46 25.06 -28.80
CA GLY A 135 23.36 26.21 -28.71
C GLY A 135 24.61 26.03 -27.84
N LEU A 136 24.53 25.30 -26.73
CA LEU A 136 25.62 25.26 -25.74
C LEU A 136 26.96 24.71 -26.27
N ALA A 137 26.90 23.80 -27.25
CA ALA A 137 28.09 23.22 -27.88
C ALA A 137 28.73 24.14 -28.95
N ILE A 138 27.97 25.12 -29.45
CA ILE A 138 28.45 26.12 -30.41
C ILE A 138 29.20 27.21 -29.64
N ASP A 139 28.66 27.65 -28.51
CA ASP A 139 29.24 28.71 -27.68
C ASP A 139 30.58 28.30 -27.05
N ALA A 140 30.73 27.04 -26.64
CA ALA A 140 32.01 26.52 -26.11
C ALA A 140 33.14 26.57 -27.15
N LYS A 141 32.86 26.20 -28.42
CA LYS A 141 33.86 26.25 -29.50
C LYS A 141 34.26 27.67 -29.89
N ASN A 142 33.33 28.61 -29.80
CA ASN A 142 33.59 30.01 -30.15
C ASN A 142 34.40 30.73 -29.06
N ASN A 143 34.39 30.24 -27.82
CA ASN A 143 35.18 30.80 -26.73
C ASN A 143 36.64 30.31 -26.75
N ASP A 144 36.88 29.07 -27.18
CA ASP A 144 38.24 28.52 -27.38
C ASP A 144 38.99 29.19 -28.56
N LEU A 145 38.26 29.77 -29.52
CA LEU A 145 38.83 30.45 -30.70
C LEU A 145 39.04 31.97 -30.50
N ASN A 146 38.47 32.56 -29.45
CA ASN A 146 38.56 34.00 -29.15
C ASN A 146 39.27 34.30 -27.80
N GLY A 147 39.80 33.28 -27.13
CA GLY A 147 40.67 33.42 -25.97
C GLY A 147 42.11 33.64 -26.41
N VAL A 148 42.59 34.87 -26.22
CA VAL A 148 44.00 35.30 -26.27
C VAL A 148 44.89 34.40 -25.42
#